data_AF-A0A940EI59-F1
#
_entry.id   AF-A0A940EI59-F1
#
_cell.length_a   1.000
_cell.length_b   1.000
_cell.length_c   1.000
_cell.angle_alpha   90.00
_cell.angle_beta   90.00
_cell.angle_gamma   90.00
#
_symmetry.space_group_name_H-M   'P 1'
#
loop_
_entity.id
_entity.type
_entity.pdbx_description
1 polymer ?
#
loop_
_entity_poly.entity_id
_entity_poly.type
_entity_poly.pdbx_seq_one_letter_code
_entity_poly.pdbx_strand_id
1 'polypeptide(L)'
;MSKSLSASKKVMQAYLADLLDDNEAAEAQSQVITKTKSAQEQKLELLLEQVETAVKPKQPVLSRKAQPIIAEPTDLQPSERLPKISEPAPQQTEQRDSKPVEHVKADVAPEPAMSKRKEKAYREGSFQAMFFDVAGLTVAVPLIELGGIHNAESTSSLMGKPDWFKGVMIHREEKINVVDTARWVMPEKCDQKLLDSLNYQYVIMLSESAWGLLAENLVDTVTLQQDDVKWLDAPSKRPWLAGLVKDRMCALLDVEALIKLLNDGANVHQA
;
A
#
# COMPACT_ATOMS: atom_id res chain seq x y z
N MET A 1 -8.82 9.59 -68.35
CA MET A 1 -8.08 9.49 -67.06
C MET A 1 -9.05 9.00 -65.99
N SER A 2 -9.34 7.70 -65.88
CA SER A 2 -10.44 7.22 -65.00
C SER A 2 -10.20 5.86 -64.32
N LYS A 3 -8.99 5.29 -64.40
CA LYS A 3 -8.71 3.92 -63.91
C LYS A 3 -8.27 3.82 -62.44
N SER A 4 -7.96 4.92 -61.75
CA SER A 4 -7.41 4.83 -60.38
C SER A 4 -8.46 4.70 -59.26
N LEU A 5 -9.68 5.22 -59.48
CA LEU A 5 -10.78 5.16 -58.50
C LEU A 5 -11.35 3.75 -58.33
N SER A 6 -11.36 2.93 -59.39
CA SER A 6 -11.88 1.55 -59.34
C SER A 6 -10.99 0.60 -58.56
N ALA A 7 -9.66 0.82 -58.57
CA ALA A 7 -8.71 0.02 -57.82
C ALA A 7 -8.84 0.26 -56.31
N SER A 8 -8.99 1.52 -55.89
CA SER A 8 -9.20 1.88 -54.48
C SER A 8 -10.52 1.34 -53.92
N LYS A 9 -11.61 1.38 -54.71
CA LYS A 9 -12.90 0.82 -54.29
C LYS A 9 -12.84 -0.70 -54.08
N LYS A 10 -12.08 -1.42 -54.92
CA LYS A 10 -11.93 -2.87 -54.80
C LYS A 10 -11.12 -3.28 -53.56
N VAL A 11 -10.11 -2.50 -53.20
CA VAL A 11 -9.32 -2.71 -51.98
C VAL A 11 -10.18 -2.45 -50.74
N MET A 12 -10.97 -1.37 -50.72
CA MET A 12 -11.87 -1.09 -49.60
C MET A 12 -12.97 -2.16 -49.43
N GLN A 13 -13.50 -2.70 -50.53
CA GLN A 13 -14.49 -3.78 -50.45
C GLN A 13 -13.90 -5.10 -49.93
N ALA A 14 -12.65 -5.42 -50.28
CA ALA A 14 -11.97 -6.59 -49.74
C ALA A 14 -11.71 -6.46 -48.23
N TYR A 15 -11.28 -5.27 -47.77
CA TYR A 15 -11.08 -4.99 -46.35
C TYR A 15 -12.37 -5.03 -45.53
N LEU A 16 -13.48 -4.50 -46.09
CA LEU A 16 -14.80 -4.58 -45.46
C LEU A 16 -15.35 -6.00 -45.39
N ALA A 17 -15.03 -6.85 -46.38
CA ALA A 17 -15.42 -8.25 -46.35
C ALA A 17 -14.65 -9.03 -45.26
N ASP A 18 -13.35 -8.77 -45.11
CA ASP A 18 -12.49 -9.36 -44.08
C ASP A 18 -12.98 -8.99 -42.66
N LEU A 19 -13.35 -7.73 -42.45
CA LEU A 19 -13.91 -7.24 -41.17
C LEU A 19 -15.30 -7.83 -40.84
N LEU A 20 -16.08 -8.25 -41.84
CA LEU A 20 -17.40 -8.86 -41.61
C LEU A 20 -17.26 -10.35 -41.26
N ASP A 21 -16.22 -11.03 -41.75
CA ASP A 21 -15.94 -12.45 -41.48
C ASP A 21 -15.45 -12.66 -40.02
N ASP A 22 -14.67 -11.71 -39.49
CA ASP A 22 -14.26 -11.68 -38.08
C ASP A 22 -15.45 -11.64 -37.09
N ASN A 23 -16.62 -11.15 -37.52
CA ASN A 23 -17.83 -11.14 -36.69
C ASN A 23 -18.48 -12.54 -36.57
N GLU A 24 -18.38 -13.39 -37.59
CA GLU A 24 -18.85 -14.79 -37.50
C GLU A 24 -17.94 -15.64 -36.58
N ALA A 25 -16.64 -15.35 -36.55
CA ALA A 25 -15.70 -16.00 -35.63
C ALA A 25 -15.98 -15.64 -34.15
N ALA A 26 -16.41 -14.42 -33.86
CA ALA A 26 -16.80 -13.98 -32.52
C ALA A 26 -18.10 -14.65 -32.02
N GLU A 27 -19.06 -14.88 -32.90
CA GLU A 27 -20.30 -15.59 -32.58
C GLU A 27 -20.06 -17.09 -32.32
N ALA A 28 -19.16 -17.72 -33.08
CA ALA A 28 -18.76 -19.11 -32.85
C ALA A 28 -18.03 -19.30 -31.51
N GLN A 29 -17.18 -18.36 -31.10
CA GLN A 29 -16.47 -18.42 -29.81
C GLN A 29 -17.42 -18.24 -28.61
N SER A 30 -18.45 -17.39 -28.75
CA SER A 30 -19.45 -17.17 -27.70
C SER A 30 -20.31 -18.41 -27.41
N GLN A 31 -20.59 -19.26 -28.41
CA GLN A 31 -21.32 -20.51 -28.23
C GLN A 31 -20.48 -21.63 -27.60
N VAL A 32 -19.15 -21.60 -27.75
CA VAL A 32 -18.24 -22.58 -27.13
C VAL A 32 -18.03 -22.25 -25.64
N ILE A 33 -17.95 -20.96 -25.28
CA ILE A 33 -17.78 -20.51 -23.89
C ILE A 33 -19.01 -20.85 -23.04
N THR A 34 -20.22 -20.69 -23.59
CA THR A 34 -21.49 -21.00 -22.89
C THR A 34 -21.68 -22.51 -22.62
N LYS A 35 -21.30 -23.38 -23.57
CA LYS A 35 -21.33 -24.85 -23.35
C LYS A 35 -20.32 -25.33 -22.32
N THR A 36 -19.15 -24.69 -22.26
CA THR A 36 -18.08 -25.10 -21.34
C THR A 36 -18.39 -24.73 -19.88
N LYS A 37 -19.04 -23.57 -19.66
CA LYS A 37 -19.43 -23.11 -18.32
C LYS A 37 -20.49 -24.01 -17.67
N SER A 38 -21.49 -24.43 -18.43
CA SER A 38 -22.56 -25.34 -17.95
C SER A 38 -22.02 -26.73 -17.56
N ALA A 39 -21.01 -27.24 -18.26
CA ALA A 39 -20.40 -28.53 -17.92
C ALA A 39 -19.56 -28.47 -16.63
N GLN A 40 -18.97 -27.32 -16.30
CA GLN A 40 -18.20 -27.12 -15.07
C GLN A 40 -19.11 -26.96 -13.83
N GLU A 41 -20.25 -26.27 -13.98
CA GLU A 41 -21.26 -26.11 -12.91
C GLU A 41 -21.87 -27.47 -12.53
N GLN A 42 -22.21 -28.31 -13.51
CA GLN A 42 -22.72 -29.66 -13.25
C GLN A 42 -21.71 -30.57 -12.53
N LYS A 43 -20.41 -30.42 -12.83
CA LYS A 43 -19.35 -31.19 -12.16
C LYS A 43 -19.14 -30.73 -10.72
N LEU A 44 -19.32 -29.44 -10.44
CA LEU A 44 -19.20 -28.87 -9.09
C LEU A 44 -20.35 -29.32 -8.20
N GLU A 45 -21.58 -29.33 -8.73
CA GLU A 45 -22.77 -29.80 -7.99
C GLU A 45 -22.67 -31.28 -7.60
N LEU A 46 -22.17 -32.12 -8.52
CA LEU A 46 -21.97 -33.55 -8.27
C LEU A 46 -20.88 -33.83 -7.21
N LEU A 47 -19.89 -32.95 -7.06
CA LEU A 47 -18.88 -33.02 -6.00
C LEU A 47 -19.41 -32.53 -4.65
N LEU A 48 -20.28 -31.52 -4.64
CA LEU A 48 -20.90 -30.99 -3.42
C LEU A 48 -21.87 -32.01 -2.81
N GLU A 49 -22.66 -32.71 -3.62
CA GLU A 49 -23.61 -33.73 -3.16
C GLU A 49 -22.91 -35.00 -2.61
N GLN A 50 -21.69 -35.28 -3.08
CA GLN A 50 -20.84 -36.35 -2.51
C GLN A 50 -20.28 -36.01 -1.12
N VAL A 51 -20.17 -34.72 -0.78
CA VAL A 51 -19.69 -34.29 0.54
C VAL A 51 -20.83 -34.32 1.57
N GLU A 52 -22.07 -33.99 1.18
CA GLU A 52 -23.24 -34.02 2.08
C GLU A 52 -23.68 -35.43 2.49
N THR A 53 -23.39 -36.45 1.67
CA THR A 53 -23.78 -37.84 1.97
C THR A 53 -22.84 -38.57 2.95
N ALA A 54 -21.70 -37.97 3.33
CA ALA A 54 -20.72 -38.58 4.23
C ALA A 54 -20.85 -38.18 5.72
N VAL A 55 -21.75 -37.28 6.10
CA VAL A 55 -21.91 -36.84 7.51
C VAL A 55 -23.26 -37.31 8.07
N LYS A 56 -23.32 -38.59 8.44
CA LYS A 56 -24.40 -39.14 9.26
C LYS A 56 -23.91 -39.25 10.71
N PRO A 57 -24.43 -38.46 11.66
CA PRO A 57 -23.96 -38.50 13.04
C PRO A 57 -24.52 -39.74 13.76
N LYS A 58 -23.62 -40.60 14.24
CA LYS A 58 -23.95 -41.73 15.10
C LYS A 58 -23.74 -41.30 16.55
N GLN A 59 -24.84 -41.07 17.27
CA GLN A 59 -24.81 -40.93 18.73
C GLN A 59 -24.39 -42.26 19.40
N PRO A 60 -23.79 -42.19 20.59
CA PRO A 60 -24.45 -42.84 21.71
C PRO A 60 -24.49 -42.00 23.01
N VAL A 61 -25.71 -41.96 23.55
CA VAL A 61 -26.13 -41.99 24.96
C VAL A 61 -25.06 -42.30 26.03
N LEU A 62 -25.05 -41.49 27.10
CA LEU A 62 -25.21 -41.96 28.48
C LEU A 62 -25.52 -40.79 29.45
N SER A 63 -26.62 -40.95 30.19
CA SER A 63 -27.13 -40.09 31.26
C SER A 63 -27.00 -40.82 32.61
N ARG A 64 -27.12 -40.07 33.72
CA ARG A 64 -27.21 -40.45 35.16
C ARG A 64 -25.88 -40.70 35.89
N LYS A 65 -25.59 -40.16 37.09
CA LYS A 65 -26.42 -39.84 38.29
C LYS A 65 -25.78 -38.75 39.19
N ALA A 66 -26.59 -38.20 40.10
CA ALA A 66 -26.25 -37.21 41.13
C ALA A 66 -25.80 -37.81 42.49
N GLN A 67 -24.84 -37.10 43.15
CA GLN A 67 -24.61 -36.80 44.59
C GLN A 67 -24.52 -37.93 45.67
N PRO A 68 -24.06 -37.67 46.93
CA PRO A 68 -23.14 -36.65 47.53
C PRO A 68 -22.11 -37.31 48.52
N ILE A 69 -21.52 -36.54 49.49
CA ILE A 69 -20.88 -36.90 50.81
C ILE A 69 -19.50 -36.18 50.93
N ILE A 70 -19.37 -35.01 51.61
CA ILE A 70 -19.33 -34.66 53.06
C ILE A 70 -17.90 -34.61 53.64
N ALA A 71 -17.65 -33.50 54.37
CA ALA A 71 -16.66 -33.24 55.45
C ALA A 71 -15.18 -33.07 55.08
N GLU A 72 -14.40 -32.16 55.67
CA GLU A 72 -14.57 -30.93 56.46
C GLU A 72 -13.15 -30.29 56.55
N PRO A 73 -13.00 -29.04 57.01
CA PRO A 73 -11.81 -28.21 56.86
C PRO A 73 -10.78 -28.45 57.96
N THR A 74 -9.56 -27.94 57.78
CA THR A 74 -8.71 -27.60 58.93
C THR A 74 -7.96 -26.31 58.63
N ASP A 75 -8.36 -25.33 59.43
CA ASP A 75 -7.79 -24.05 59.77
C ASP A 75 -6.27 -24.06 59.96
N LEU A 76 -5.62 -22.93 59.69
CA LEU A 76 -4.57 -22.33 60.53
C LEU A 76 -4.18 -20.98 59.89
N GLN A 77 -4.92 -19.92 60.24
CA GLN A 77 -4.38 -18.56 60.35
C GLN A 77 -3.70 -18.44 61.73
N PRO A 78 -2.68 -17.56 61.97
CA PRO A 78 -2.91 -16.10 62.03
C PRO A 78 -1.74 -15.16 61.61
N SER A 79 -2.16 -14.08 60.91
CA SER A 79 -1.88 -12.66 61.17
C SER A 79 -0.48 -12.18 61.63
N GLU A 80 0.18 -11.34 60.82
CA GLU A 80 0.95 -10.20 61.34
C GLU A 80 0.95 -8.99 60.39
N ARG A 81 1.01 -7.81 61.01
CA ARG A 81 0.61 -6.49 60.49
C ARG A 81 1.74 -5.74 59.77
N LEU A 82 1.30 -4.75 58.97
CA LEU A 82 1.98 -3.54 58.50
C LEU A 82 3.24 -3.08 59.27
N PRO A 83 4.12 -2.36 58.55
CA PRO A 83 4.49 -1.03 59.03
C PRO A 83 4.20 0.07 58.01
N LYS A 84 3.52 1.11 58.51
CA LYS A 84 3.54 2.49 58.00
C LYS A 84 4.92 3.10 58.27
N ILE A 85 5.54 3.71 57.28
CA ILE A 85 6.60 4.74 57.42
C ILE A 85 6.35 5.73 56.27
N SER A 86 5.61 6.81 56.52
CA SER A 86 6.06 8.15 56.93
C SER A 86 6.38 9.06 55.74
N GLU A 87 5.38 9.88 55.44
CA GLU A 87 5.46 11.17 54.77
C GLU A 87 6.43 12.11 55.50
N PRO A 88 7.14 12.97 54.74
CA PRO A 88 7.33 14.34 55.20
C PRO A 88 6.91 15.35 54.13
N ALA A 89 5.95 16.18 54.50
CA ALA A 89 5.62 17.45 53.86
C ALA A 89 6.52 18.59 54.46
N PRO A 90 6.30 19.89 54.15
CA PRO A 90 7.03 20.66 53.15
C PRO A 90 7.78 21.88 53.73
N GLN A 91 8.94 22.23 53.16
CA GLN A 91 9.68 23.48 53.40
C GLN A 91 10.57 23.72 52.17
N GLN A 92 10.91 24.91 51.68
CA GLN A 92 10.45 26.29 51.77
C GLN A 92 11.35 27.01 50.73
N THR A 93 10.79 27.95 49.96
CA THR A 93 11.44 29.17 49.44
C THR A 93 12.97 29.23 49.28
N GLU A 94 13.43 29.34 48.03
CA GLU A 94 14.43 30.36 47.66
C GLU A 94 13.98 31.09 46.39
N GLN A 95 13.45 32.28 46.60
CA GLN A 95 13.45 33.36 45.61
C GLN A 95 14.91 33.68 45.27
N ARG A 96 15.25 33.75 43.98
CA ARG A 96 16.34 34.62 43.54
C ARG A 96 15.82 35.68 42.60
N ASP A 97 16.22 36.87 43.01
CA ASP A 97 15.85 38.19 42.57
C ASP A 97 16.28 38.47 41.12
N SER A 98 15.35 39.10 40.42
CA SER A 98 15.49 40.12 39.40
C SER A 98 16.86 40.80 39.27
N LYS A 99 17.39 40.86 38.04
CA LYS A 99 17.78 42.12 37.39
C LYS A 99 17.50 42.09 35.88
N PRO A 100 16.83 43.11 35.33
CA PRO A 100 16.53 43.22 33.91
C PRO A 100 17.71 43.87 33.18
N VAL A 101 18.13 43.30 32.04
CA VAL A 101 19.08 43.95 31.13
C VAL A 101 18.54 43.83 29.71
N GLU A 102 18.14 45.01 29.22
CA GLU A 102 18.10 45.51 27.85
C GLU A 102 17.60 44.63 26.70
N HIS A 103 16.54 45.16 26.09
CA HIS A 103 16.15 44.97 24.71
C HIS A 103 17.34 44.96 23.74
N VAL A 104 17.75 43.78 23.30
CA VAL A 104 18.39 43.63 21.99
C VAL A 104 17.29 43.38 20.98
N LYS A 105 16.93 44.45 20.27
CA LYS A 105 16.13 44.42 19.05
C LYS A 105 16.96 43.67 18.01
N ALA A 106 16.91 42.34 18.06
CA ALA A 106 17.50 41.49 17.04
C ALA A 106 16.62 41.60 15.80
N ASP A 107 17.20 42.25 14.81
CA ASP A 107 16.86 42.22 13.39
C ASP A 107 16.06 40.94 13.04
N VAL A 108 14.82 41.14 12.60
CA VAL A 108 14.03 40.10 11.96
C VAL A 108 14.72 39.83 10.63
N ALA A 109 15.68 38.90 10.66
CA ALA A 109 16.11 38.21 9.46
C ALA A 109 14.86 37.61 8.80
N PRO A 110 14.63 37.82 7.50
CA PRO A 110 13.49 37.24 6.83
C PRO A 110 13.57 35.71 6.98
N GLU A 111 12.61 35.16 7.70
CA GLU A 111 12.31 33.74 7.75
C GLU A 111 12.31 33.24 6.29
N PRO A 112 13.07 32.18 5.96
CA PRO A 112 13.08 31.67 4.59
C PRO A 112 11.64 31.35 4.25
N ALA A 113 11.12 32.03 3.23
CA ALA A 113 9.75 31.90 2.77
C ALA A 113 9.42 30.41 2.70
N MET A 114 8.52 29.97 3.59
CA MET A 114 7.96 28.63 3.57
C MET A 114 7.55 28.38 2.12
N SER A 115 8.26 27.47 1.44
CA SER A 115 7.90 27.10 0.09
C SER A 115 6.53 26.43 0.22
N LYS A 116 5.47 27.19 -0.04
CA LYS A 116 4.11 26.65 -0.11
C LYS A 116 4.19 25.51 -1.11
N ARG A 117 4.05 24.27 -0.63
CA ARG A 117 3.94 23.08 -1.46
C ARG A 117 2.85 23.39 -2.48
N LYS A 118 3.14 23.23 -3.77
CA LYS A 118 2.13 23.47 -4.82
C LYS A 118 0.85 22.75 -4.44
N GLU A 119 -0.27 23.44 -4.56
CA GLU A 119 -1.58 22.87 -4.29
C GLU A 119 -1.82 21.75 -5.30
N LYS A 120 -2.08 20.54 -4.80
CA LYS A 120 -2.17 19.33 -5.62
C LYS A 120 -3.62 19.03 -5.93
N ALA A 121 -3.90 18.60 -7.16
CA ALA A 121 -5.28 18.34 -7.61
C ALA A 121 -6.03 17.32 -6.73
N TYR A 122 -5.33 16.31 -6.18
CA TYR A 122 -5.96 15.34 -5.28
C TYR A 122 -6.27 15.90 -3.87
N ARG A 123 -5.80 17.11 -3.53
CA ARG A 123 -6.16 17.80 -2.28
C ARG A 123 -7.45 18.61 -2.43
N GLU A 124 -8.06 18.60 -3.61
CA GLU A 124 -9.33 19.26 -3.89
C GLU A 124 -10.43 18.20 -4.10
N GLY A 125 -11.43 18.17 -3.22
CA GLY A 125 -12.56 17.25 -3.32
C GLY A 125 -12.19 15.78 -3.07
N SER A 126 -12.94 14.85 -3.66
CA SER A 126 -12.65 13.41 -3.54
C SER A 126 -11.71 12.94 -4.65
N PHE A 127 -10.82 12.01 -4.36
CA PHE A 127 -9.89 11.46 -5.34
C PHE A 127 -9.76 9.95 -5.20
N GLN A 128 -9.36 9.26 -6.27
CA GLN A 128 -9.08 7.83 -6.21
C GLN A 128 -7.62 7.60 -5.84
N ALA A 129 -7.38 6.64 -4.94
CA ALA A 129 -6.06 6.17 -4.57
C ALA A 129 -5.99 4.66 -4.76
N MET A 130 -4.87 4.20 -5.32
CA MET A 130 -4.53 2.79 -5.45
C MET A 130 -3.69 2.35 -4.27
N PHE A 131 -4.06 1.22 -3.67
CA PHE A 131 -3.37 0.60 -2.56
C PHE A 131 -2.55 -0.59 -3.07
N PHE A 132 -1.33 -0.71 -2.58
CA PHE A 132 -0.46 -1.85 -2.86
C PHE A 132 0.33 -2.22 -1.62
N ASP A 133 0.74 -3.48 -1.56
CA ASP A 133 1.50 -4.03 -0.45
C ASP A 133 2.97 -4.23 -0.82
N VAL A 134 3.82 -3.92 0.14
CA VAL A 134 5.26 -4.14 0.08
C VAL A 134 5.82 -4.40 1.46
N ALA A 135 6.51 -5.53 1.64
CA ALA A 135 7.13 -5.95 2.89
C ALA A 135 6.18 -5.95 4.09
N GLY A 136 4.90 -6.28 3.86
CA GLY A 136 3.85 -6.25 4.89
C GLY A 136 3.34 -4.85 5.25
N LEU A 137 3.69 -3.82 4.49
CA LEU A 137 3.13 -2.47 4.60
C LEU A 137 2.25 -2.18 3.40
N THR A 138 1.06 -1.64 3.65
CA THR A 138 0.21 -1.06 2.61
C THR A 138 0.62 0.39 2.37
N VAL A 139 0.65 0.78 1.11
CA VAL A 139 0.96 2.15 0.66
C VAL A 139 -0.10 2.57 -0.36
N ALA A 140 -0.48 3.84 -0.32
CA ALA A 140 -1.45 4.44 -1.23
C ALA A 140 -0.79 5.44 -2.17
N VAL A 141 -1.15 5.40 -3.45
CA VAL A 141 -0.74 6.36 -4.49
C VAL A 141 -1.99 6.96 -5.13
N PRO A 142 -2.10 8.30 -5.22
CA PRO A 142 -3.18 8.95 -5.96
C PRO A 142 -3.19 8.47 -7.42
N LEU A 143 -4.35 8.00 -7.90
CA LEU A 143 -4.48 7.43 -9.24
C LEU A 143 -4.15 8.44 -10.35
N ILE A 144 -4.42 9.73 -10.09
CA ILE A 144 -4.07 10.82 -11.02
C ILE A 144 -2.56 11.04 -11.19
N GLU A 145 -1.74 10.53 -10.27
CA GLU A 145 -0.27 10.59 -10.32
C GLU A 145 0.35 9.23 -10.71
N LEU A 146 -0.47 8.24 -11.09
CA LEU A 146 -0.03 6.91 -11.51
C LEU A 146 0.31 6.91 -13.01
N GLY A 147 1.53 6.55 -13.37
CA GLY A 147 1.97 6.47 -14.78
C GLY A 147 1.62 5.15 -15.49
N GLY A 148 1.24 4.14 -14.72
CA GLY A 148 1.01 2.78 -15.22
C GLY A 148 1.57 1.73 -14.27
N ILE A 149 1.29 0.46 -14.57
CA ILE A 149 1.77 -0.68 -13.79
C ILE A 149 2.27 -1.73 -14.76
N HIS A 150 3.50 -2.19 -14.53
CA HIS A 150 4.12 -3.28 -15.27
C HIS A 150 4.38 -4.46 -14.34
N ASN A 151 4.55 -5.65 -14.92
CA ASN A 151 5.06 -6.78 -14.15
C ASN A 151 6.54 -6.55 -13.85
N ALA A 152 7.00 -7.01 -12.69
CA ALA A 152 8.40 -6.96 -12.33
C ALA A 152 9.19 -7.94 -13.22
N GLU A 153 10.20 -7.41 -13.90
CA GLU A 153 11.12 -8.18 -14.73
C GLU A 153 12.54 -8.09 -14.15
N SER A 154 13.49 -8.76 -14.81
CA SER A 154 14.90 -8.70 -14.40
C SER A 154 15.45 -7.28 -14.51
N THR A 155 16.09 -6.81 -13.43
CA THR A 155 16.72 -5.49 -13.37
C THR A 155 18.23 -5.61 -13.50
N SER A 156 18.85 -4.64 -14.18
CA SER A 156 20.30 -4.50 -14.22
C SER A 156 20.76 -3.58 -13.10
N SER A 157 21.42 -4.14 -12.09
CA SER A 157 21.94 -3.36 -10.97
C SER A 157 23.18 -2.55 -11.37
N LEU A 158 23.28 -1.32 -10.84
CA LEU A 158 24.38 -0.40 -11.10
C LEU A 158 25.23 -0.24 -9.83
N MET A 159 26.54 -0.49 -9.93
CA MET A 159 27.45 -0.33 -8.81
C MET A 159 27.62 1.16 -8.44
N GLY A 160 27.68 1.48 -7.15
CA GLY A 160 27.83 2.84 -6.64
C GLY A 160 26.53 3.63 -6.55
N LYS A 161 25.38 3.01 -6.84
CA LYS A 161 24.05 3.58 -6.53
C LYS A 161 23.67 3.30 -5.08
N PRO A 162 22.77 4.12 -4.50
CA PRO A 162 22.24 3.87 -3.17
C PRO A 162 21.48 2.56 -3.08
N ASP A 163 21.40 2.06 -1.86
CA ASP A 163 20.77 0.79 -1.51
C ASP A 163 19.29 0.65 -1.91
N TRP A 164 18.54 1.75 -1.93
CA TRP A 164 17.15 1.78 -2.37
C TRP A 164 17.01 1.65 -3.90
N PHE A 165 18.09 1.78 -4.67
CA PHE A 165 18.06 1.64 -6.12
C PHE A 165 18.27 0.17 -6.50
N LYS A 166 17.22 -0.50 -6.97
CA LYS A 166 17.31 -1.92 -7.35
C LYS A 166 18.11 -2.10 -8.65
N GLY A 167 17.85 -1.24 -9.63
CA GLY A 167 18.46 -1.34 -10.95
C GLY A 167 17.65 -0.64 -12.03
N VAL A 168 18.00 -0.92 -13.28
CA VAL A 168 17.28 -0.46 -14.46
C VAL A 168 16.56 -1.65 -15.11
N MET A 169 15.25 -1.54 -15.31
CA MET A 169 14.43 -2.47 -16.09
C MET A 169 14.24 -1.89 -17.50
N ILE A 170 14.22 -2.74 -18.52
CA ILE A 170 13.89 -2.32 -19.89
C ILE A 170 12.55 -2.95 -20.23
N HIS A 171 11.54 -2.12 -20.45
CA HIS A 171 10.21 -2.58 -20.86
C HIS A 171 9.82 -1.89 -22.17
N ARG A 172 9.56 -2.66 -23.23
CA ARG A 172 9.17 -2.14 -24.56
C ARG A 172 10.09 -1.02 -25.06
N GLU A 173 11.40 -1.21 -24.93
CA GLU A 173 12.47 -0.27 -25.34
C GLU A 173 12.60 0.99 -24.45
N GLU A 174 11.75 1.16 -23.44
CA GLU A 174 11.87 2.21 -22.44
C GLU A 174 12.69 1.74 -21.23
N LYS A 175 13.51 2.63 -20.70
CA LYS A 175 14.34 2.38 -19.51
C LYS A 175 13.63 2.90 -18.27
N ILE A 176 13.36 2.00 -17.33
CA ILE A 176 12.70 2.29 -16.06
C ILE A 176 13.73 2.13 -14.95
N ASN A 177 13.97 3.19 -14.19
CA ASN A 177 14.75 3.18 -12.97
C ASN A 177 13.89 2.60 -11.84
N VAL A 178 14.26 1.43 -11.36
CA VAL A 178 13.48 0.67 -10.39
C VAL A 178 14.00 0.92 -8.98
N VAL A 179 13.08 1.33 -8.11
CA VAL A 179 13.31 1.61 -6.69
C VAL A 179 12.75 0.47 -5.86
N ASP A 180 13.55 0.02 -4.88
CA ASP A 180 13.10 -0.87 -3.83
C ASP A 180 12.26 -0.08 -2.82
N THR A 181 10.94 -0.23 -2.93
CA THR A 181 9.98 0.51 -2.09
C THR A 181 10.07 0.11 -0.63
N ALA A 182 10.41 -1.14 -0.31
CA ALA A 182 10.58 -1.58 1.08
C ALA A 182 11.71 -0.80 1.75
N ARG A 183 12.87 -0.71 1.07
CA ARG A 183 14.03 0.06 1.53
C ARG A 183 13.75 1.56 1.56
N TRP A 184 12.90 2.07 0.68
CA TRP A 184 12.53 3.49 0.66
C TRP A 184 11.58 3.88 1.81
N VAL A 185 10.48 3.14 1.97
CA VAL A 185 9.44 3.46 2.96
C VAL A 185 9.94 3.12 4.37
N MET A 186 10.65 2.00 4.52
CA MET A 186 11.05 1.48 5.83
C MET A 186 12.50 0.94 5.85
N PRO A 187 13.51 1.83 5.73
CA PRO A 187 14.91 1.40 5.73
C PRO A 187 15.33 0.68 7.02
N GLU A 188 14.82 1.12 8.18
CA GLU A 188 15.21 0.62 9.51
C GLU A 188 14.77 -0.83 9.81
N LYS A 189 13.76 -1.35 9.09
CA LYS A 189 13.24 -2.71 9.31
C LYS A 189 13.56 -3.67 8.15
N CYS A 190 14.34 -3.21 7.18
CA CYS A 190 14.76 -4.04 6.06
C CYS A 190 15.95 -4.91 6.47
N ASP A 191 15.68 -6.01 7.16
CA ASP A 191 16.66 -7.08 7.36
C ASP A 191 16.91 -7.82 6.04
N GLN A 192 18.13 -8.33 5.82
CA GLN A 192 18.44 -9.08 4.59
C GLN A 192 17.50 -10.29 4.40
N LYS A 193 17.14 -10.98 5.48
CA LYS A 193 16.17 -12.08 5.43
C LYS A 193 14.79 -11.64 4.94
N LEU A 194 14.35 -10.44 5.34
CA LEU A 194 13.08 -9.89 4.87
C LEU A 194 13.20 -9.61 3.38
N LEU A 195 14.23 -8.89 2.95
CA LEU A 195 14.48 -8.54 1.54
C LEU A 195 14.56 -9.78 0.64
N ASP A 196 15.19 -10.86 1.10
CA ASP A 196 15.29 -12.14 0.37
C ASP A 196 13.95 -12.89 0.29
N SER A 197 13.04 -12.62 1.22
CA SER A 197 11.69 -13.21 1.23
C SER A 197 10.68 -12.42 0.40
N LEU A 198 10.97 -11.16 0.05
CA LEU A 198 10.06 -10.31 -0.71
C LEU A 198 9.90 -10.84 -2.12
N ASN A 199 8.67 -10.99 -2.55
CA ASN A 199 8.36 -11.42 -3.91
C ASN A 199 7.73 -10.25 -4.68
N TYR A 200 8.59 -9.43 -5.28
CA TYR A 200 8.17 -8.30 -6.09
C TYR A 200 7.56 -8.77 -7.42
N GLN A 201 6.26 -8.53 -7.61
CA GLN A 201 5.52 -8.93 -8.80
C GLN A 201 5.23 -7.76 -9.73
N TYR A 202 5.23 -6.52 -9.21
CA TYR A 202 4.78 -5.34 -9.93
C TYR A 202 5.79 -4.19 -9.82
N VAL A 203 5.82 -3.36 -10.87
CA VAL A 203 6.51 -2.07 -10.92
C VAL A 203 5.47 -0.99 -11.20
N ILE A 204 5.29 -0.11 -10.23
CA ILE A 204 4.33 1.00 -10.27
C ILE A 204 5.04 2.25 -10.77
N MET A 205 4.64 2.75 -11.94
CA MET A 205 5.24 3.92 -12.56
C MET A 205 4.76 5.21 -11.88
N LEU A 206 5.71 6.11 -11.60
CA LEU A 206 5.47 7.38 -10.95
C LEU A 206 5.22 8.47 -11.99
N SER A 207 3.95 8.79 -12.24
CA SER A 207 3.52 9.76 -13.26
C SER A 207 4.23 9.50 -14.61
N GLU A 208 4.53 10.55 -15.38
CA GLU A 208 5.24 10.48 -16.67
C GLU A 208 6.78 10.36 -16.51
N SER A 209 7.26 9.88 -15.35
CA SER A 209 8.70 9.78 -15.08
C SER A 209 9.26 8.40 -15.43
N ALA A 210 10.59 8.33 -15.57
CA ALA A 210 11.30 7.07 -15.74
C ALA A 210 11.47 6.28 -14.42
N TRP A 211 10.75 6.63 -13.35
CA TRP A 211 10.88 5.98 -12.04
C TRP A 211 9.73 5.01 -11.79
N GLY A 212 10.08 3.80 -11.33
CA GLY A 212 9.15 2.76 -10.94
C GLY A 212 9.39 2.28 -9.51
N LEU A 213 8.31 2.05 -8.77
CA LEU A 213 8.31 1.49 -7.42
C LEU A 213 8.01 0.00 -7.46
N LEU A 214 8.83 -0.82 -6.79
CA LEU A 214 8.55 -2.25 -6.63
C LEU A 214 7.42 -2.49 -5.63
N ALA A 215 6.49 -3.36 -5.99
CA ALA A 215 5.39 -3.80 -5.16
C ALA A 215 5.21 -5.33 -5.24
N GLU A 216 4.73 -5.93 -4.16
CA GLU A 216 4.45 -7.37 -4.12
C GLU A 216 3.04 -7.67 -4.63
N ASN A 217 2.04 -6.93 -4.15
CA ASN A 217 0.64 -7.14 -4.52
C ASN A 217 -0.07 -5.80 -4.74
N LEU A 218 -0.99 -5.78 -5.70
CA LEU A 218 -1.96 -4.70 -5.87
C LEU A 218 -3.22 -5.07 -5.07
N VAL A 219 -3.70 -4.16 -4.22
CA VAL A 219 -4.81 -4.44 -3.31
C VAL A 219 -6.13 -4.04 -3.96
N ASP A 220 -6.46 -2.76 -3.91
CA ASP A 220 -7.68 -2.19 -4.46
C ASP A 220 -7.51 -0.70 -4.77
N THR A 221 -8.49 -0.12 -5.46
CA THR A 221 -8.56 1.32 -5.69
C THR A 221 -9.80 1.84 -4.99
N VAL A 222 -9.62 2.83 -4.12
CA VAL A 222 -10.69 3.40 -3.29
C VAL A 222 -10.77 4.90 -3.51
N THR A 223 -11.99 5.44 -3.52
CA THR A 223 -12.23 6.88 -3.52
C THR A 223 -12.09 7.40 -2.09
N LEU A 224 -11.11 8.26 -1.85
CA LEU A 224 -10.83 8.92 -0.59
C LEU A 224 -11.41 10.34 -0.59
N GLN A 225 -12.00 10.75 0.53
CA GLN A 225 -12.32 12.13 0.84
C GLN A 225 -11.14 12.81 1.51
N GLN A 226 -11.14 14.15 1.52
CA GLN A 226 -10.11 14.92 2.24
C GLN A 226 -10.04 14.57 3.73
N ASP A 227 -11.20 14.27 4.34
CA ASP A 227 -11.29 13.88 5.75
C ASP A 227 -10.79 12.46 6.02
N ASP A 228 -10.65 11.60 5.01
CA ASP A 228 -10.11 10.24 5.18
C ASP A 228 -8.59 10.25 5.34
N VAL A 229 -7.95 11.38 5.04
CA VAL A 229 -6.49 11.53 5.08
C VAL A 229 -6.10 12.52 6.17
N LYS A 230 -5.17 12.10 7.02
CA LYS A 230 -4.45 13.01 7.91
C LYS A 230 -3.28 13.61 7.14
N TRP A 231 -3.48 14.80 6.60
CA TRP A 231 -2.50 15.53 5.80
C TRP A 231 -1.28 15.96 6.63
N LEU A 232 -0.12 15.97 5.96
CA LEU A 232 1.13 16.50 6.51
C LEU A 232 1.47 17.79 5.76
N ASP A 233 1.41 18.92 6.47
CA ASP A 233 1.68 20.25 5.92
C ASP A 233 3.01 20.84 6.40
N ALA A 234 3.55 20.33 7.51
CA ALA A 234 4.85 20.76 8.04
C ALA A 234 6.00 20.09 7.27
N PRO A 235 7.19 20.75 7.19
CA PRO A 235 8.40 20.10 6.72
C PRO A 235 8.65 18.87 7.59
N SER A 236 8.45 17.70 6.99
CA SER A 236 8.62 16.43 7.66
C SER A 236 9.96 15.84 7.25
N LYS A 237 10.49 14.93 8.06
CA LYS A 237 11.67 14.12 7.70
C LYS A 237 11.46 13.31 6.41
N ARG A 238 10.22 13.14 5.94
CA ARG A 238 9.83 12.33 4.78
C ARG A 238 9.04 13.19 3.80
N PRO A 239 9.69 14.03 2.99
CA PRO A 239 9.01 14.93 2.06
C PRO A 239 8.12 14.18 1.04
N TRP A 240 8.40 12.91 0.75
CA TRP A 240 7.56 12.05 -0.09
C TRP A 240 6.24 11.60 0.54
N LEU A 241 6.00 11.85 1.84
CA LEU A 241 4.78 11.46 2.53
C LEU A 241 3.76 12.60 2.47
N ALA A 242 2.66 12.41 1.74
CA ALA A 242 1.59 13.40 1.62
C ALA A 242 0.70 13.45 2.86
N GLY A 243 0.43 12.27 3.44
CA GLY A 243 -0.48 12.09 4.57
C GLY A 243 -0.60 10.63 5.00
N LEU A 244 -1.47 10.38 5.97
CA LEU A 244 -1.81 9.03 6.45
C LEU A 244 -3.30 8.78 6.22
N VAL A 245 -3.64 7.70 5.53
CA VAL A 245 -5.04 7.29 5.33
C VAL A 245 -5.55 6.66 6.62
N LYS A 246 -6.66 7.17 7.15
CA LYS A 246 -7.16 6.80 8.49
C LYS A 246 -7.68 5.36 8.55
N ASP A 247 -8.47 4.95 7.56
CA ASP A 247 -9.14 3.64 7.55
C ASP A 247 -8.15 2.46 7.51
N ARG A 248 -7.14 2.56 6.63
CA ARG A 248 -6.11 1.52 6.46
C ARG A 248 -4.84 1.76 7.26
N MET A 249 -4.72 2.91 7.94
CA MET A 249 -3.50 3.36 8.62
C MET A 249 -2.25 3.32 7.73
N CYS A 250 -2.41 3.59 6.45
CA CYS A 250 -1.33 3.48 5.46
C CYS A 250 -0.76 4.85 5.08
N ALA A 251 0.43 4.83 4.50
CA ALA A 251 1.08 6.03 3.96
C ALA A 251 0.46 6.42 2.61
N LEU A 252 0.10 7.70 2.45
CA LEU A 252 -0.23 8.27 1.15
C LEU A 252 1.01 8.95 0.57
N LEU A 253 1.45 8.51 -0.61
CA LEU A 253 2.63 9.07 -1.28
C LEU A 253 2.30 10.41 -1.96
N ASP A 254 3.24 11.34 -1.85
CA ASP A 254 3.35 12.48 -2.76
C ASP A 254 4.33 12.10 -3.89
N VAL A 255 3.79 11.81 -5.07
CA VAL A 255 4.57 11.30 -6.19
C VAL A 255 5.55 12.36 -6.72
N GLU A 256 5.12 13.61 -6.87
CA GLU A 256 6.00 14.68 -7.37
C GLU A 256 7.18 14.95 -6.42
N ALA A 257 6.92 14.98 -5.11
CA ALA A 257 7.99 15.15 -4.12
C ALA A 257 8.93 13.93 -4.12
N LEU A 258 8.37 12.73 -4.25
CA LEU A 258 9.16 11.50 -4.36
C LEU A 258 10.08 11.52 -5.59
N ILE A 259 9.56 11.87 -6.77
CA ILE A 259 10.35 11.97 -8.01
C ILE A 259 11.50 12.96 -7.86
N LYS A 260 11.26 14.12 -7.21
CA LYS A 260 12.33 15.11 -6.96
C LYS A 260 13.46 14.51 -6.12
N LEU A 261 13.12 13.82 -5.03
CA LEU A 261 14.12 13.16 -4.16
C LEU A 261 14.91 12.07 -4.90
N LEU A 262 14.22 11.28 -5.73
CA LEU A 262 14.86 10.23 -6.54
C LEU A 262 15.83 10.82 -7.57
N ASN A 263 15.46 11.92 -8.22
CA ASN A 263 16.34 12.63 -9.15
C ASN A 263 17.56 13.24 -8.47
N ASP A 264 17.39 13.79 -7.27
CA ASP A 264 18.47 14.37 -6.47
C ASP A 264 19.40 13.28 -5.88
N GLY A 265 18.99 12.01 -5.95
CA GLY A 265 19.71 10.90 -5.34
C GLY A 265 19.72 10.97 -3.81
N ALA A 266 18.79 11.72 -3.22
CA ALA A 266 18.71 11.92 -1.79
C ALA A 266 18.44 10.59 -1.09
N ASN A 267 19.21 10.30 -0.04
CA ASN A 267 18.91 9.16 0.82
C ASN A 267 17.75 9.52 1.75
N VAL A 268 16.92 8.52 2.07
CA VAL A 268 15.75 8.62 2.97
C VAL A 268 16.10 9.23 4.35
N HIS A 269 17.39 9.28 4.72
CA HIS A 269 17.91 9.78 5.99
C HIS A 269 18.59 11.16 5.94
N GLN A 270 18.73 11.80 4.77
CA GLN A 270 19.35 13.13 4.67
C GLN A 270 18.27 14.23 4.69
N ALA A 271 17.74 14.49 5.89
CA ALA A 271 17.16 15.78 6.31
C ALA A 271 17.18 15.90 7.84
#